data_AF-A0A847VHH4-F1
#
_entry.id   AF-A0A847VHH4-F1
#
_cell.length_a   1.000
_cell.length_b   1.000
_cell.length_c   1.000
_cell.angle_alpha   90.00
_cell.angle_beta   90.00
_cell.angle_gamma   90.00
#
_symmetry.space_group_name_H-M   'P 1'
#
loop_
_entity.id
_entity.type
_entity.pdbx_description
1 polymer ?
#
loop_
_entity_poly.entity_id
_entity_poly.type
_entity_poly.pdbx_seq_one_letter_code
_entity_poly.pdbx_strand_id
1 'polypeptide(L)'
;MSSCRDALLAWALLGAAAAAAGGEPYPGIGRSATASELAAWDRDVRPDFKGLPAGRGSVAEGQVLWEARCAACHGVFGESNEWTQPLSGGTDAEDIRRGRAARLADPAYPQRSSLMKLATLSTLWDAIARSMPWDAPGTLSADETYAVTAYLLHLEGIVDAAFVLDRASAAAVQQRLPNRHGMQFEHALWPGGLPGSTRRPDTRGDTCRRSCPPPQRVVGFPPGHARDAHGELAEQNRLVGAQRGAPTSGAAR
;
A
#
# COMPACT_ATOMS: atom_id res chain seq x y z
N MET A 1 -41.12 38.00 -35.40
CA MET A 1 -41.46 37.77 -33.98
C MET A 1 -41.63 36.29 -33.59
N SER A 2 -41.56 35.32 -34.54
CA SER A 2 -41.66 33.86 -34.23
C SER A 2 -40.34 33.26 -33.72
N SER A 3 -39.21 33.63 -34.33
CA SER A 3 -37.90 33.02 -34.09
C SER A 3 -37.38 33.09 -32.64
N CYS A 4 -37.71 34.13 -31.87
CA CYS A 4 -37.29 34.22 -30.46
C CYS A 4 -38.12 33.34 -29.52
N ARG A 5 -39.38 33.02 -29.87
CA ARG A 5 -40.23 32.13 -29.05
C ARG A 5 -39.81 30.67 -29.24
N ASP A 6 -39.43 30.31 -30.45
CA ASP A 6 -38.96 28.96 -30.79
C ASP A 6 -37.60 28.66 -30.14
N ALA A 7 -36.70 29.65 -30.08
CA ALA A 7 -35.41 29.53 -29.40
C ALA A 7 -35.54 29.40 -27.86
N LEU A 8 -36.46 30.14 -27.24
CA LEU A 8 -36.71 30.06 -25.80
C LEU A 8 -37.36 28.72 -25.40
N LEU A 9 -38.24 28.18 -26.23
CA LEU A 9 -38.83 26.85 -26.03
C LEU A 9 -37.79 25.72 -26.18
N ALA A 10 -36.87 25.84 -27.14
CA ALA A 10 -35.77 24.88 -27.31
C ALA A 10 -34.81 24.89 -26.10
N TRP A 11 -34.48 26.07 -25.56
CA TRP A 11 -33.65 26.19 -24.35
C TRP A 11 -34.36 25.67 -23.10
N ALA A 12 -35.67 25.89 -22.96
CA ALA A 12 -36.45 25.34 -21.85
C ALA A 12 -36.53 23.80 -21.89
N LEU A 13 -36.61 23.21 -23.09
CA LEU A 13 -36.63 21.75 -23.26
C LEU A 13 -35.26 21.09 -23.02
N LEU A 14 -34.15 21.77 -23.37
CA LEU A 14 -32.81 21.29 -23.00
C LEU A 14 -32.52 21.41 -21.50
N GLY A 15 -33.07 22.43 -20.81
CA GLY A 15 -32.97 22.57 -19.36
C GLY A 15 -33.75 21.49 -18.59
N ALA A 16 -34.90 21.05 -19.11
CA ALA A 16 -35.72 20.01 -18.49
C ALA A 16 -35.13 18.60 -18.62
N ALA A 17 -34.38 18.31 -19.70
CA ALA A 17 -33.73 17.01 -19.91
C ALA A 17 -32.54 16.77 -18.96
N ALA A 18 -31.87 17.83 -18.50
CA ALA A 18 -30.75 17.71 -17.55
C ALA A 18 -31.21 17.39 -16.11
N ALA A 19 -32.48 17.62 -15.77
CA ALA A 19 -33.03 17.34 -14.44
C ALA A 19 -33.52 15.88 -14.27
N ALA A 20 -33.54 15.08 -15.33
CA ALA A 20 -34.06 13.70 -15.31
C ALA A 20 -33.02 12.62 -14.98
N ALA A 21 -31.78 12.99 -14.63
CA ALA A 21 -30.70 12.04 -14.32
C ALA A 21 -30.58 11.72 -12.80
N GLY A 22 -31.67 11.86 -12.03
CA GLY A 22 -31.70 11.63 -10.59
C GLY A 22 -32.52 10.41 -10.14
N GLY A 23 -32.77 9.45 -11.03
CA GLY A 23 -33.43 8.19 -10.66
C GLY A 23 -32.45 7.26 -9.95
N GLU A 24 -32.83 6.75 -8.77
CA GLU A 24 -32.13 5.64 -8.10
C GLU A 24 -31.97 4.48 -9.11
N PRO A 25 -30.73 4.09 -9.49
CA PRO A 25 -30.51 3.01 -10.46
C PRO A 25 -31.09 1.67 -9.97
N TYR A 26 -31.27 1.54 -8.66
CA TYR A 26 -31.81 0.39 -7.97
C TYR A 26 -32.88 0.85 -6.98
N PRO A 27 -34.16 0.94 -7.38
CA PRO A 27 -35.24 1.40 -6.51
C PRO A 27 -35.27 0.63 -5.19
N GLY A 28 -35.15 1.34 -4.07
CA GLY A 28 -35.17 0.75 -2.72
C GLY A 28 -33.83 0.21 -2.21
N ILE A 29 -32.73 0.35 -2.97
CA ILE A 29 -31.39 -0.06 -2.52
C ILE A 29 -30.42 1.14 -2.53
N GLY A 30 -30.14 1.64 -1.33
CA GLY A 30 -29.15 2.70 -1.12
C GLY A 30 -29.66 4.10 -1.42
N ARG A 31 -28.71 5.04 -1.55
CA ARG A 31 -28.91 6.37 -2.11
C ARG A 31 -27.61 6.90 -2.70
N SER A 32 -27.70 7.94 -3.52
CA SER A 32 -26.50 8.69 -3.92
C SER A 32 -25.76 9.25 -2.70
N ALA A 33 -24.43 9.11 -2.69
CA ALA A 33 -23.57 9.71 -1.68
C ALA A 33 -23.58 11.23 -1.82
N THR A 34 -23.61 11.95 -0.69
CA THR A 34 -23.55 13.41 -0.71
C THR A 34 -22.12 13.88 -0.97
N ALA A 35 -21.97 15.13 -1.41
CA ALA A 35 -20.64 15.72 -1.61
C ALA A 35 -19.81 15.74 -0.32
N SER A 36 -20.44 15.93 0.85
CA SER A 36 -19.75 15.90 2.15
C SER A 36 -19.30 14.49 2.54
N GLU A 37 -20.08 13.46 2.21
CA GLU A 37 -19.68 12.07 2.45
C GLU A 37 -18.48 11.69 1.57
N LEU A 38 -18.52 12.07 0.29
CA LEU A 38 -17.40 11.85 -0.62
C LEU A 38 -16.15 12.61 -0.13
N ALA A 39 -16.25 13.87 0.25
CA ALA A 39 -15.10 14.64 0.76
C ALA A 39 -14.51 14.08 2.07
N ALA A 40 -15.32 13.38 2.87
CA ALA A 40 -14.86 12.74 4.09
C ALA A 40 -14.11 11.41 3.82
N TRP A 41 -14.50 10.65 2.80
CA TRP A 41 -13.99 9.29 2.54
C TRP A 41 -13.02 9.19 1.36
N ASP A 42 -13.24 9.95 0.29
CA ASP A 42 -12.42 9.97 -0.94
C ASP A 42 -11.21 10.91 -0.74
N ARG A 43 -10.23 10.41 0.01
CA ARG A 43 -8.97 11.11 0.32
C ARG A 43 -7.75 10.39 -0.27
N ASP A 44 -7.99 9.46 -1.19
CA ASP A 44 -6.95 8.63 -1.77
C ASP A 44 -5.97 9.47 -2.59
N VAL A 45 -4.68 9.23 -2.39
CA VAL A 45 -3.63 9.84 -3.20
C VAL A 45 -3.06 8.81 -4.16
N ARG A 46 -3.31 9.03 -5.45
CA ARG A 46 -2.87 8.14 -6.51
C ARG A 46 -1.38 8.32 -6.84
N PRO A 47 -0.72 7.34 -7.49
CA PRO A 47 0.68 7.45 -7.95
C PRO A 47 0.96 8.57 -8.96
N ASP A 48 -0.08 9.09 -9.63
CA ASP A 48 -0.02 10.29 -10.49
C ASP A 48 -0.33 11.59 -9.71
N PHE A 49 -0.36 11.52 -8.39
CA PHE A 49 -0.64 12.59 -7.43
C PHE A 49 -2.03 13.23 -7.57
N LYS A 50 -2.96 12.58 -8.27
CA LYS A 50 -4.38 12.93 -8.15
C LYS A 50 -4.83 12.69 -6.71
N GLY A 51 -5.48 13.68 -6.11
CA GLY A 51 -5.90 13.65 -4.71
C GLY A 51 -4.88 14.22 -3.71
N LEU A 52 -3.63 14.47 -4.11
CA LEU A 52 -2.61 15.04 -3.21
C LEU A 52 -2.98 16.47 -2.78
N PRO A 53 -3.30 16.75 -1.51
CA PRO A 53 -3.69 18.10 -1.07
C PRO A 53 -2.57 19.12 -1.26
N ALA A 54 -2.94 20.40 -1.35
CA ALA A 54 -1.99 21.50 -1.26
C ALA A 54 -1.36 21.53 0.14
N GLY A 55 -0.08 21.86 0.19
CA GLY A 55 0.68 21.92 1.43
C GLY A 55 2.18 21.78 1.16
N ARG A 56 2.97 21.90 2.22
CA ARG A 56 4.41 21.71 2.21
C ARG A 56 4.94 21.36 3.60
N GLY A 57 6.10 20.74 3.66
CA GLY A 57 6.78 20.49 4.91
C GLY A 57 8.26 20.18 4.70
N SER A 58 9.10 20.74 5.57
CA SER A 58 10.54 20.53 5.54
C SER A 58 10.96 19.26 6.29
N VAL A 59 12.14 18.74 5.95
CA VAL A 59 12.77 17.64 6.69
C VAL A 59 12.95 18.01 8.17
N ALA A 60 13.33 19.24 8.48
CA ALA A 60 13.55 19.71 9.84
C ALA A 60 12.25 19.74 10.68
N GLU A 61 11.15 20.26 10.12
CA GLU A 61 9.82 20.17 10.75
C GLU A 61 9.39 18.72 10.94
N GLY A 62 9.71 17.88 9.95
CA GLY A 62 9.39 16.46 9.95
C GLY A 62 10.08 15.69 11.07
N GLN A 63 11.34 15.99 11.32
CA GLN A 63 12.11 15.40 12.42
C GLN A 63 11.47 15.72 13.78
N VAL A 64 11.09 16.98 14.02
CA VAL A 64 10.46 17.38 15.29
C VAL A 64 9.13 16.65 15.49
N LEU A 65 8.30 16.56 14.44
CA LEU A 65 7.04 15.81 14.48
C LEU A 65 7.27 14.31 14.69
N TRP A 66 8.28 13.74 14.02
CA TRP A 66 8.66 12.34 14.14
C TRP A 66 9.05 11.98 15.58
N GLU A 67 9.92 12.75 16.19
CA GLU A 67 10.35 12.55 17.58
C GLU A 67 9.17 12.63 18.55
N ALA A 68 8.23 13.56 18.31
CA ALA A 68 7.09 13.77 19.17
C ALA A 68 5.96 12.73 19.02
N ARG A 69 5.77 12.16 17.82
CA ARG A 69 4.56 11.38 17.48
C ARG A 69 4.82 9.98 16.92
N CYS A 70 6.04 9.68 16.47
CA CYS A 70 6.34 8.46 15.71
C CYS A 70 7.45 7.61 16.36
N ALA A 71 8.48 8.26 16.91
CA ALA A 71 9.70 7.60 17.36
C ALA A 71 9.49 6.58 18.49
N ALA A 72 8.44 6.75 19.32
CA ALA A 72 8.11 5.82 20.40
C ALA A 72 7.86 4.38 19.90
N CYS A 73 7.35 4.21 18.67
CA CYS A 73 7.12 2.91 18.06
C CYS A 73 8.17 2.58 16.98
N HIS A 74 8.59 3.58 16.21
CA HIS A 74 9.42 3.39 15.01
C HIS A 74 10.92 3.65 15.20
N GLY A 75 11.36 4.10 16.38
CA GLY A 75 12.74 4.52 16.62
C GLY A 75 13.04 5.92 16.06
N VAL A 76 14.15 6.50 16.48
CA VAL A 76 14.51 7.89 16.11
C VAL A 76 14.82 7.99 14.60
N PHE A 77 15.34 6.92 14.01
CA PHE A 77 15.73 6.83 12.61
C PHE A 77 14.87 5.84 11.82
N GLY A 78 13.69 5.46 12.32
CA GLY A 78 12.84 4.48 11.65
C GLY A 78 13.37 3.05 11.71
N GLU A 79 14.29 2.77 12.62
CA GLU A 79 15.06 1.52 12.73
C GLU A 79 14.41 0.47 13.65
N SER A 80 13.43 0.88 14.48
CA SER A 80 12.86 -0.02 15.48
C SER A 80 12.20 -1.24 14.84
N ASN A 81 12.55 -2.41 15.37
CA ASN A 81 11.95 -3.68 15.01
C ASN A 81 11.16 -4.32 16.17
N GLU A 82 10.92 -3.58 17.25
CA GLU A 82 10.27 -4.10 18.46
C GLU A 82 8.79 -4.42 18.21
N TRP A 83 8.09 -3.53 17.49
CA TRP A 83 6.67 -3.65 17.22
C TRP A 83 6.35 -4.04 15.77
N THR A 84 7.12 -3.52 14.81
CA THR A 84 6.90 -3.72 13.37
C THR A 84 8.21 -4.00 12.66
N GLN A 85 8.18 -4.28 11.35
CA GLN A 85 9.41 -4.21 10.55
C GLN A 85 9.95 -2.76 10.58
N PRO A 86 11.27 -2.53 10.52
CA PRO A 86 11.85 -1.19 10.39
C PRO A 86 11.26 -0.45 9.21
N LEU A 87 11.08 0.85 9.37
CA LEU A 87 10.65 1.70 8.28
C LEU A 87 11.81 2.06 7.36
N SER A 88 12.99 2.32 7.95
CA SER A 88 14.18 2.79 7.25
C SER A 88 15.31 1.75 7.21
N GLY A 89 16.21 1.90 6.25
CA GLY A 89 17.48 1.21 6.12
C GLY A 89 17.48 0.14 5.03
N GLY A 90 18.67 -0.22 4.55
CA GLY A 90 18.88 -1.26 3.54
C GLY A 90 18.72 -0.80 2.09
N THR A 91 18.72 0.52 1.85
CA THR A 91 18.91 1.12 0.53
C THR A 91 20.17 1.99 0.50
N ASP A 92 20.68 2.28 -0.70
CA ASP A 92 21.82 3.15 -0.91
C ASP A 92 21.64 4.02 -2.18
N ALA A 93 22.63 4.86 -2.47
CA ALA A 93 22.61 5.74 -3.64
C ALA A 93 22.59 4.96 -4.97
N GLU A 94 23.15 3.74 -5.01
CA GLU A 94 23.12 2.89 -6.20
C GLU A 94 21.71 2.32 -6.44
N ASP A 95 20.99 1.96 -5.38
CA ASP A 95 19.57 1.61 -5.43
C ASP A 95 18.72 2.77 -5.96
N ILE A 96 18.96 4.00 -5.49
CA ILE A 96 18.32 5.21 -6.05
C ILE A 96 18.63 5.35 -7.54
N ARG A 97 19.89 5.20 -7.96
CA ARG A 97 20.31 5.33 -9.35
C ARG A 97 19.57 4.31 -10.25
N ARG A 98 19.54 3.04 -9.86
CA ARG A 98 18.95 1.95 -10.66
C ARG A 98 17.43 1.78 -10.47
N GLY A 99 16.87 2.36 -9.42
CA GLY A 99 15.43 2.27 -9.09
C GLY A 99 14.94 0.89 -8.70
N ARG A 100 15.85 0.02 -8.23
CA ARG A 100 15.56 -1.29 -7.65
C ARG A 100 16.37 -1.40 -6.36
N ALA A 101 15.84 -1.92 -5.26
CA ALA A 101 16.61 -2.12 -4.02
C ALA A 101 17.28 -3.50 -3.95
N ALA A 102 18.59 -3.58 -3.68
CA ALA A 102 19.40 -4.79 -3.97
C ALA A 102 19.15 -5.84 -2.92
N ARG A 103 19.12 -5.35 -1.69
CA ARG A 103 18.94 -6.13 -0.48
C ARG A 103 17.58 -6.83 -0.40
N LEU A 104 16.61 -6.47 -1.25
CA LEU A 104 15.37 -7.23 -1.39
C LEU A 104 15.60 -8.64 -1.97
N ALA A 105 16.62 -8.82 -2.81
CA ALA A 105 16.96 -10.10 -3.42
C ALA A 105 18.14 -10.81 -2.74
N ASP A 106 18.75 -10.18 -1.73
CA ASP A 106 19.88 -10.72 -0.98
C ASP A 106 19.36 -11.60 0.17
N PRO A 107 19.49 -12.94 0.11
CA PRO A 107 19.03 -13.82 1.18
C PRO A 107 19.85 -13.68 2.47
N ALA A 108 21.07 -13.14 2.40
CA ALA A 108 21.93 -12.94 3.57
C ALA A 108 21.60 -11.63 4.31
N TYR A 109 20.89 -10.69 3.68
CA TYR A 109 20.43 -9.50 4.38
C TYR A 109 19.40 -9.92 5.44
N PRO A 110 19.49 -9.49 6.70
CA PRO A 110 18.67 -10.05 7.77
C PRO A 110 17.24 -9.48 7.78
N GLN A 111 17.05 -8.21 7.44
CA GLN A 111 15.79 -7.49 7.66
C GLN A 111 15.40 -6.65 6.45
N ARG A 112 14.12 -6.59 6.06
CA ARG A 112 13.67 -5.70 4.96
C ARG A 112 12.87 -4.55 5.54
N SER A 113 13.29 -3.32 5.27
CA SER A 113 12.53 -2.15 5.68
C SER A 113 11.33 -1.90 4.79
N SER A 114 10.38 -1.10 5.26
CA SER A 114 9.23 -0.66 4.46
C SER A 114 9.67 0.23 3.30
N LEU A 115 10.61 1.16 3.52
CA LEU A 115 11.07 2.09 2.49
C LEU A 115 11.91 1.41 1.40
N MET A 116 12.60 0.30 1.69
CA MET A 116 13.22 -0.56 0.67
C MET A 116 12.21 -1.04 -0.38
N LYS A 117 10.96 -1.28 0.01
CA LYS A 117 9.91 -1.80 -0.88
C LYS A 117 9.12 -0.69 -1.57
N LEU A 118 9.29 0.56 -1.14
CA LEU A 118 8.49 1.69 -1.60
C LEU A 118 8.70 1.97 -3.09
N ALA A 119 7.63 1.85 -3.87
CA ALA A 119 7.63 2.12 -5.31
C ALA A 119 7.01 3.47 -5.67
N THR A 120 6.10 3.98 -4.83
CA THR A 120 5.28 5.16 -5.11
C THR A 120 5.24 6.08 -3.90
N LEU A 121 5.54 7.36 -4.10
CA LEU A 121 5.57 8.34 -3.01
C LEU A 121 4.18 8.56 -2.41
N SER A 122 3.15 8.49 -3.26
CA SER A 122 1.75 8.61 -2.85
C SER A 122 1.34 7.55 -1.83
N THR A 123 1.92 6.35 -1.88
CA THR A 123 1.60 5.27 -0.94
C THR A 123 2.16 5.56 0.44
N LEU A 124 3.40 6.07 0.53
CA LEU A 124 3.96 6.52 1.80
C LEU A 124 3.11 7.65 2.38
N TRP A 125 2.77 8.62 1.52
CA TRP A 125 1.95 9.76 1.88
C TRP A 125 0.59 9.38 2.46
N ASP A 126 -0.20 8.64 1.69
CA ASP A 126 -1.56 8.25 2.05
C ASP A 126 -1.56 7.35 3.29
N ALA A 127 -0.57 6.45 3.43
CA ALA A 127 -0.42 5.62 4.63
C ALA A 127 -0.22 6.47 5.90
N ILE A 128 0.64 7.49 5.84
CA ILE A 128 0.86 8.40 6.98
C ILE A 128 -0.41 9.22 7.24
N ALA A 129 -0.95 9.87 6.22
CA ALA A 129 -2.11 10.76 6.36
C ALA A 129 -3.36 10.04 6.89
N ARG A 130 -3.57 8.78 6.49
CA ARG A 130 -4.78 8.02 6.82
C ARG A 130 -4.68 7.25 8.12
N SER A 131 -3.51 6.66 8.37
CA SER A 131 -3.37 5.62 9.39
C SER A 131 -2.47 6.01 10.55
N MET A 132 -1.72 7.10 10.45
CA MET A 132 -0.79 7.55 11.49
C MET A 132 -1.26 8.87 12.15
N PRO A 133 -0.80 9.14 13.39
CA PRO A 133 -0.16 8.19 14.32
C PRO A 133 -1.11 7.04 14.71
N TRP A 134 -0.57 5.90 15.14
CA TRP A 134 -1.38 4.70 15.38
C TRP A 134 -2.44 4.89 16.49
N ASP A 135 -2.14 5.71 17.49
CA ASP A 135 -3.03 6.08 18.59
C ASP A 135 -4.05 7.17 18.21
N ALA A 136 -3.80 7.91 17.12
CA ALA A 136 -4.69 8.97 16.63
C ALA A 136 -4.69 9.07 15.08
N PRO A 137 -5.18 8.05 14.35
CA PRO A 137 -5.13 8.03 12.89
C PRO A 137 -5.88 9.21 12.26
N GLY A 138 -5.34 9.78 11.18
CA GLY A 138 -6.01 10.83 10.41
C GLY A 138 -6.00 12.21 11.05
N THR A 139 -5.18 12.42 12.09
CA THR A 139 -5.11 13.70 12.83
C THR A 139 -4.03 14.66 12.31
N LEU A 140 -3.06 14.17 11.53
CA LEU A 140 -2.05 15.03 10.92
C LEU A 140 -2.69 15.90 9.83
N SER A 141 -2.33 17.18 9.83
CA SER A 141 -2.63 18.07 8.72
C SER A 141 -1.82 17.71 7.47
N ALA A 142 -2.18 18.29 6.32
CA ALA A 142 -1.41 18.11 5.09
C ALA A 142 0.05 18.55 5.27
N ASP A 143 0.31 19.72 5.86
CA ASP A 143 1.68 20.22 6.05
C ASP A 143 2.50 19.32 7.00
N GLU A 144 1.91 18.87 8.10
CA GLU A 144 2.58 17.96 9.05
C GLU A 144 2.91 16.62 8.40
N THR A 145 1.97 16.08 7.61
CA THR A 145 2.22 14.84 6.89
C THR A 145 3.40 15.06 5.91
N TYR A 146 3.50 16.24 5.25
CA TYR A 146 4.53 16.57 4.22
C TYR A 146 5.90 16.60 4.89
N ALA A 147 5.96 17.22 6.05
CA ALA A 147 7.14 17.28 6.88
C ALA A 147 7.61 15.88 7.28
N VAL A 148 6.74 15.05 7.86
CA VAL A 148 7.09 13.67 8.28
C VAL A 148 7.53 12.80 7.09
N THR A 149 6.87 12.95 5.95
CA THR A 149 7.24 12.25 4.72
C THR A 149 8.61 12.69 4.22
N ALA A 150 8.90 13.99 4.22
CA ALA A 150 10.21 14.53 3.86
C ALA A 150 11.31 13.97 4.77
N TYR A 151 11.06 13.88 6.08
CA TYR A 151 12.00 13.31 7.04
C TYR A 151 12.30 11.84 6.75
N LEU A 152 11.28 11.00 6.51
CA LEU A 152 11.49 9.61 6.14
C LEU A 152 12.29 9.44 4.84
N LEU A 153 12.02 10.29 3.84
CA LEU A 153 12.79 10.29 2.59
C LEU A 153 14.24 10.71 2.82
N HIS A 154 14.49 11.63 3.76
CA HIS A 154 15.83 12.06 4.13
C HIS A 154 16.63 10.92 4.76
N LEU A 155 16.01 10.10 5.63
CA LEU A 155 16.66 8.95 6.25
C LEU A 155 17.19 7.93 5.23
N GLU A 156 16.57 7.83 4.06
CA GLU A 156 17.01 6.97 2.95
C GLU A 156 17.94 7.69 1.96
N GLY A 157 18.34 8.93 2.23
CA GLY A 157 19.16 9.74 1.31
C GLY A 157 18.45 10.15 0.01
N ILE A 158 17.12 10.07 -0.03
CA ILE A 158 16.30 10.42 -1.19
C ILE A 158 16.16 11.94 -1.33
N VAL A 159 16.26 12.69 -0.24
CA VAL A 159 16.26 14.16 -0.22
C VAL A 159 17.27 14.69 0.81
N ASP A 160 17.74 15.93 0.61
CA ASP A 160 18.72 16.57 1.49
C ASP A 160 18.05 17.11 2.77
N ALA A 161 18.85 17.34 3.82
CA ALA A 161 18.36 17.79 5.12
C ALA A 161 17.63 19.16 5.10
N ALA A 162 17.91 20.01 4.11
CA ALA A 162 17.27 21.31 3.94
C ALA A 162 16.05 21.27 3.00
N PHE A 163 15.69 20.10 2.49
CA PHE A 163 14.63 19.95 1.49
C PHE A 163 13.25 20.26 2.08
N VAL A 164 12.38 20.84 1.24
CA VAL A 164 10.97 21.08 1.52
C VAL A 164 10.14 20.30 0.52
N LEU A 165 9.39 19.31 1.00
CA LEU A 165 8.50 18.53 0.16
C LEU A 165 7.19 19.29 -0.02
N ASP A 166 6.71 19.33 -1.25
CA ASP A 166 5.42 19.90 -1.61
C ASP A 166 4.82 19.15 -2.81
N ARG A 167 3.62 19.55 -3.22
CA ARG A 167 2.95 18.94 -4.38
C ARG A 167 3.76 19.09 -5.68
N ALA A 168 4.49 20.19 -5.87
CA ALA A 168 5.20 20.47 -7.11
C ALA A 168 6.46 19.60 -7.27
N SER A 169 7.12 19.29 -6.16
CA SER A 169 8.33 18.47 -6.10
C SER A 169 8.05 16.96 -6.04
N ALA A 170 6.84 16.54 -5.67
CA ALA A 170 6.46 15.14 -5.47
C ALA A 170 6.83 14.22 -6.65
N ALA A 171 6.60 14.65 -7.88
CA ALA A 171 6.94 13.86 -9.07
C ALA A 171 8.44 13.66 -9.24
N ALA A 172 9.25 14.69 -8.97
CA ALA A 172 10.70 14.60 -9.04
C ALA A 172 11.25 13.68 -7.93
N VAL A 173 10.71 13.78 -6.72
CA VAL A 173 11.07 12.92 -5.59
C VAL A 173 10.70 11.46 -5.87
N GLN A 174 9.54 11.17 -6.46
CA GLN A 174 9.16 9.79 -6.82
C GLN A 174 10.17 9.11 -7.77
N GLN A 175 10.79 9.88 -8.69
CA GLN A 175 11.83 9.35 -9.57
C GLN A 175 13.14 9.00 -8.83
N ARG A 176 13.31 9.47 -7.60
CA ARG A 176 14.45 9.14 -6.75
C ARG A 176 14.18 7.98 -5.78
N LEU A 177 12.98 7.40 -5.77
CA LEU A 177 12.72 6.27 -4.88
C LEU A 177 13.61 5.06 -5.25
N PRO A 178 14.22 4.40 -4.26
CA PRO A 178 15.19 3.33 -4.47
C PRO A 178 14.59 2.07 -5.10
N ASN A 179 13.27 1.89 -5.04
CA ASN A 179 12.59 0.75 -5.62
C ASN A 179 11.42 1.13 -6.54
N ARG A 180 11.47 2.31 -7.19
CA ARG A 180 10.43 2.79 -8.14
C ARG A 180 10.13 1.84 -9.30
N HIS A 181 11.08 1.00 -9.70
CA HIS A 181 10.91 0.00 -10.74
C HIS A 181 10.63 -1.39 -10.15
N GLY A 182 10.53 -1.52 -8.83
CA GLY A 182 10.38 -2.76 -8.08
C GLY A 182 9.14 -3.59 -8.44
N MET A 183 8.05 -2.92 -8.80
CA MET A 183 6.78 -3.56 -9.14
C MET A 183 6.74 -3.90 -10.64
N GLN A 184 6.36 -5.12 -10.97
CA GLN A 184 6.23 -5.60 -12.34
C GLN A 184 5.01 -6.50 -12.47
N PHE A 185 4.37 -6.47 -13.64
CA PHE A 185 3.30 -7.41 -13.98
C PHE A 185 3.82 -8.65 -14.71
N GLU A 186 5.09 -8.65 -15.12
CA GLU A 186 5.78 -9.70 -15.90
C GLU A 186 6.11 -10.93 -15.05
N HIS A 187 5.13 -11.42 -14.30
CA HIS A 187 5.22 -12.64 -13.50
C HIS A 187 3.98 -13.52 -13.74
N ALA A 188 4.13 -14.83 -13.51
CA ALA A 188 3.08 -15.80 -13.79
C ALA A 188 2.09 -16.04 -12.63
N LEU A 189 2.09 -15.15 -11.63
CA LEU A 189 1.28 -15.28 -10.42
C LEU A 189 -0.23 -15.07 -10.66
N TRP A 190 -0.61 -14.36 -11.72
CA TRP A 190 -2.01 -14.14 -12.07
C TRP A 190 -2.41 -14.97 -13.29
N PRO A 191 -3.35 -15.94 -13.16
CA PRO A 191 -3.90 -16.63 -14.31
C PRO A 191 -4.67 -15.63 -15.18
N GLY A 192 -4.45 -15.65 -16.50
CA GLY A 192 -5.28 -14.89 -17.44
C GLY A 192 -4.61 -13.81 -18.30
N GLY A 193 -3.27 -13.77 -18.41
CA GLY A 193 -2.61 -12.97 -19.45
C GLY A 193 -2.91 -11.47 -19.40
N LEU A 194 -2.94 -10.90 -18.18
CA LEU A 194 -3.03 -9.45 -17.98
C LEU A 194 -1.99 -8.72 -18.85
N PRO A 195 -2.28 -7.50 -19.31
CA PRO A 195 -1.31 -6.69 -20.05
C PRO A 195 0.02 -6.61 -19.29
N GLY A 196 1.10 -7.08 -19.92
CA GLY A 196 2.42 -7.14 -19.30
C GLY A 196 2.66 -8.36 -18.39
N SER A 197 1.83 -9.41 -18.39
CA SER A 197 2.08 -10.65 -17.64
C SER A 197 2.63 -11.80 -18.50
N THR A 198 3.45 -12.65 -17.87
CA THR A 198 4.00 -13.84 -18.52
C THR A 198 2.96 -14.96 -18.51
N ARG A 199 2.59 -15.48 -19.69
CA ARG A 199 1.62 -16.59 -19.82
C ARG A 199 2.12 -17.93 -19.29
N ARG A 200 3.43 -18.10 -19.09
CA ARG A 200 4.04 -19.37 -18.69
C ARG A 200 4.14 -19.42 -17.17
N PRO A 201 3.45 -20.35 -16.48
CA PRO A 201 3.58 -20.55 -15.04
C PRO A 201 5.04 -20.75 -14.62
N ASP A 202 5.39 -20.16 -13.47
CA ASP A 202 6.67 -20.33 -12.79
C ASP A 202 6.82 -21.74 -12.21
N THR A 203 5.70 -22.33 -11.76
CA THR A 203 5.61 -23.74 -11.39
C THR A 203 5.22 -24.60 -12.58
N ARG A 204 6.12 -25.51 -12.97
CA ARG A 204 5.75 -26.66 -13.80
C ARG A 204 5.34 -27.76 -12.84
N GLY A 205 4.05 -27.89 -12.56
CA GLY A 205 3.56 -29.02 -11.76
C GLY A 205 4.11 -30.32 -12.34
N ASP A 206 4.68 -31.18 -11.49
CA ASP A 206 5.14 -32.49 -11.93
C ASP A 206 3.91 -33.36 -12.19
N THR A 207 3.67 -33.70 -13.45
CA THR A 207 2.60 -34.64 -13.83
C THR A 207 3.05 -36.10 -13.68
N CYS A 208 4.16 -36.36 -13.00
CA CYS A 208 4.71 -37.69 -12.86
C CYS A 208 3.66 -38.68 -12.34
N ARG A 209 3.50 -39.78 -13.09
CA ARG A 209 2.56 -40.87 -12.75
C ARG A 209 3.27 -42.19 -12.43
N ARG A 210 4.57 -42.31 -12.70
CA ARG A 210 5.37 -43.52 -12.50
C ARG A 210 6.80 -43.14 -12.13
N SER A 211 7.35 -43.80 -11.11
CA SER A 211 8.73 -43.62 -10.62
C SER A 211 9.07 -42.16 -10.27
N CYS A 212 8.16 -41.48 -9.58
CA CYS A 212 8.33 -40.09 -9.19
C CYS A 212 9.38 -39.94 -8.09
N PRO A 213 10.03 -38.76 -7.99
CA PRO A 213 10.89 -38.46 -6.86
C PRO A 213 10.15 -38.74 -5.55
N PRO A 214 10.83 -39.27 -4.52
CA PRO A 214 10.19 -39.51 -3.23
C PRO A 214 9.56 -38.21 -2.72
N PRO A 215 8.38 -38.29 -2.05
CA PRO A 215 7.73 -37.11 -1.52
C PRO A 215 8.71 -36.33 -0.64
N GLN A 216 8.71 -35.00 -0.80
CA GLN A 216 9.50 -34.12 0.04
C GLN A 216 9.12 -34.39 1.50
N ARG A 217 10.09 -34.86 2.30
CA ARG A 217 9.86 -35.08 3.72
C ARG A 217 9.75 -33.71 4.38
N VAL A 218 8.59 -33.42 4.96
CA VAL A 218 8.43 -32.26 5.84
C VAL A 218 9.30 -32.52 7.06
N VAL A 219 10.45 -31.83 7.13
CA VAL A 219 11.42 -31.96 8.23
C VAL A 219 11.26 -30.87 9.29
N GLY A 220 10.44 -29.85 9.02
CA GLY A 220 10.14 -28.77 9.96
C GLY A 220 8.79 -28.99 10.61
N PHE A 221 8.79 -29.27 11.92
CA PHE A 221 7.60 -29.16 12.76
C PHE A 221 7.86 -28.06 13.81
N PRO A 222 6.85 -27.27 14.19
CA PRO A 222 7.01 -26.35 15.32
C PRO A 222 7.49 -27.15 16.54
N PRO A 223 8.43 -26.63 17.32
CA PRO A 223 8.87 -27.29 18.55
C PRO A 223 7.67 -27.52 19.47
N GLY A 224 7.72 -28.55 20.32
CA GLY A 224 6.57 -29.00 21.12
C GLY A 224 5.85 -27.86 21.85
N HIS A 225 6.60 -26.94 22.46
CA HIS A 225 6.07 -25.79 23.19
C HIS A 225 5.31 -24.77 22.31
N ALA A 226 5.50 -24.79 20.99
CA ALA A 226 4.89 -23.84 20.04
C ALA A 226 3.74 -24.48 19.25
N ARG A 227 3.54 -25.81 19.33
CA ARG A 227 2.51 -26.49 18.52
C ARG A 227 1.11 -26.13 18.97
N ASP A 228 0.88 -26.00 20.27
CA ASP A 228 -0.41 -25.77 20.92
C ASP A 228 -0.41 -24.54 21.84
N ALA A 229 0.59 -23.66 21.71
CA ALA A 229 0.74 -22.45 22.54
C ALA A 229 -0.49 -21.52 22.52
N HIS A 230 -1.32 -21.62 21.48
CA HIS A 230 -2.56 -20.88 21.33
C HIS A 230 -3.80 -21.80 21.27
N GLY A 231 -3.72 -23.00 21.82
CA GLY A 231 -4.77 -24.03 21.75
C GLY A 231 -4.72 -24.86 20.46
N GLU A 232 -5.76 -25.66 20.23
CA GLU A 232 -5.80 -26.61 19.11
C GLU A 232 -6.07 -25.95 17.76
N LEU A 233 -5.11 -26.01 16.84
CA LEU A 233 -5.26 -25.41 15.50
C LEU A 233 -6.36 -26.09 14.67
N ALA A 234 -6.66 -27.35 14.96
CA ALA A 234 -7.78 -28.09 14.38
C ALA A 234 -9.14 -27.43 14.70
N GLU A 235 -9.28 -26.86 15.89
CA GLU A 235 -10.52 -26.25 16.39
C GLU A 235 -10.66 -24.78 15.99
N GLN A 236 -9.55 -24.12 15.65
CA GLN A 236 -9.52 -22.70 15.26
C GLN A 236 -9.87 -22.46 13.78
N ASN A 237 -10.02 -23.52 12.99
CA ASN A 237 -10.42 -23.43 11.60
C ASN A 237 -11.89 -23.77 11.43
N ARG A 238 -12.55 -23.08 10.49
CA ARG A 238 -13.96 -23.35 10.17
C ARG A 238 -14.12 -24.80 9.68
N LEU A 239 -15.18 -25.46 10.13
CA LEU A 239 -15.53 -26.81 9.69
C LEU A 239 -15.96 -26.88 8.21
N VAL A 240 -16.15 -25.73 7.55
CA VAL A 240 -16.52 -25.62 6.14
C VAL A 240 -15.52 -24.70 5.44
N GLY A 241 -14.90 -25.21 4.37
CA GLY A 241 -13.87 -24.51 3.59
C GLY A 241 -12.79 -25.46 3.08
N ALA A 242 -11.96 -24.97 2.15
CA ALA A 242 -10.86 -25.74 1.57
C ALA A 242 -9.68 -25.94 2.56
N GLN A 243 -9.60 -25.13 3.61
CA GLN A 243 -8.56 -25.20 4.63
C GLN A 243 -9.07 -25.99 5.85
N ARG A 244 -8.28 -26.99 6.28
CA ARG A 244 -8.53 -27.77 7.50
C ARG A 244 -7.46 -27.42 8.51
N GLY A 245 -7.86 -27.24 9.77
CA GLY A 245 -6.91 -27.07 10.86
C GLY A 245 -6.12 -28.37 11.10
N ALA A 246 -4.84 -28.23 11.45
CA ALA A 246 -3.98 -29.37 11.74
C ALA A 246 -4.14 -29.79 13.22
N PRO A 247 -4.19 -31.10 13.54
CA PRO A 247 -4.13 -31.56 14.92
C PRO A 247 -2.77 -31.20 15.54
N THR A 248 -2.79 -30.52 16.68
CA THR A 248 -1.58 -30.06 17.38
C THR A 248 -1.38 -30.76 18.71
N SER A 249 -2.45 -31.25 19.32
CA SER A 249 -2.48 -32.14 20.48
C SER A 249 -2.21 -33.58 20.05
N GLY A 250 -0.93 -33.96 20.02
CA GLY A 250 -0.53 -35.34 19.75
C GLY A 250 0.93 -35.48 19.33
N ALA A 251 1.50 -36.65 19.62
CA ALA A 251 2.82 -37.03 19.13
C ALA A 251 2.89 -36.84 17.61
N ALA A 252 3.94 -36.17 17.14
CA ALA A 252 4.18 -36.02 15.71
C ALA A 252 4.17 -37.41 15.04
N ARG A 253 3.35 -37.58 14.01
CA ARG A 253 3.41 -38.78 13.16
C ARG A 253 4.62 -38.71 12.23
#